data_AF-A0A939JS18-F1
#
_entry.id   AF-A0A939JS18-F1
#
_cell.length_a   1.000
_cell.length_b   1.000
_cell.length_c   1.000
_cell.angle_alpha   90.00
_cell.angle_beta   90.00
_cell.angle_gamma   90.00
#
_symmetry.space_group_name_H-M   'P 1'
#
loop_
_entity.id
_entity.type
_entity.pdbx_description
1 polymer ?
#
loop_
_entity_poly.entity_id
_entity_poly.type
_entity_poly.pdbx_seq_one_letter_code
_entity_poly.pdbx_strand_id
1 'polypeptide(L)' 'MSVIQTCEQARPEVINAKIRTFLSAREGRLLTRDESLEYQRLTVQWLAAKRVCGPGGPRRAEEQLPG' A
#
# COMPACT_ATOMS: atom_id res chain seq x y z
N MET A 1 -18.58 -8.62 7.40
CA MET A 1 -18.48 -7.24 6.88
C MET A 1 -17.42 -7.23 5.80
N SER A 2 -17.80 -6.88 4.56
CA SER A 2 -17.08 -7.18 3.31
C SER A 2 -15.65 -6.66 3.24
N VAL A 3 -14.69 -7.58 3.15
CA VAL A 3 -13.30 -7.33 2.75
C VAL A 3 -13.25 -7.31 1.22
N ILE A 4 -13.97 -6.37 0.61
CA ILE A 4 -13.70 -5.98 -0.78
C ILE A 4 -12.99 -4.64 -0.68
N GLN A 5 -11.76 -4.68 -0.14
CA GLN A 5 -10.79 -3.65 -0.46
C GLN A 5 -10.48 -3.87 -1.95
N THR A 6 -11.34 -3.31 -2.80
CA THR A 6 -11.22 -3.35 -4.26
C THR A 6 -9.79 -3.03 -4.61
N CYS A 7 -9.13 -3.87 -5.41
CA CYS A 7 -7.71 -3.71 -5.78
C CYS A 7 -7.38 -2.27 -6.19
N GLU A 8 -8.33 -1.49 -6.71
CA GLU A 8 -8.24 -0.05 -6.97
C GLU A 8 -7.76 0.80 -5.79
N GLN A 9 -8.27 0.58 -4.57
CA GLN A 9 -7.85 1.33 -3.38
C GLN A 9 -6.51 0.85 -2.80
N ALA A 10 -6.14 -0.40 -3.09
CA ALA A 10 -4.89 -1.02 -2.67
C ALA A 10 -3.80 -0.95 -3.74
N ARG A 11 -4.01 -0.21 -4.84
CA ARG A 11 -2.99 -0.06 -5.88
C ARG A 11 -1.79 0.71 -5.32
N PRO A 12 -0.55 0.27 -5.63
CA PRO A 12 0.65 1.01 -5.27
C PRO A 12 0.59 2.48 -5.71
N GLU A 13 0.01 2.76 -6.88
CA GLU A 13 -0.11 4.11 -7.45
C GLU A 13 -0.99 5.01 -6.57
N VAL A 14 -2.11 4.49 -6.07
CA VAL A 14 -3.06 5.23 -5.21
C VAL A 14 -2.43 5.54 -3.87
N ILE A 15 -1.72 4.58 -3.26
CA ILE A 15 -1.04 4.80 -1.99
C ILE A 15 0.13 5.79 -2.16
N ASN A 16 0.87 5.67 -3.27
CA ASN A 16 1.94 6.61 -3.60
C ASN A 16 1.41 8.05 -3.81
N ALA A 17 0.25 8.21 -4.46
CA ALA A 17 -0.41 9.51 -4.58
C ALA A 17 -0.76 10.08 -3.19
N LYS A 18 -1.31 9.27 -2.28
CA LYS A 18 -1.58 9.68 -0.89
C LYS A 18 -0.31 10.12 -0.15
N ILE A 19 0.79 9.38 -0.30
CA ILE A 19 2.08 9.74 0.29
C ILE A 19 2.56 11.10 -0.23
N ARG A 20 2.48 11.33 -1.55
CA ARG A 20 2.88 12.60 -2.17
C ARG A 20 2.03 13.77 -1.66
N THR A 21 0.71 13.62 -1.62
CA THR A 21 -0.18 14.64 -1.08
C THR A 21 0.11 14.91 0.41
N PHE A 22 0.35 13.86 1.19
CA PHE A 22 0.69 13.97 2.61
C PHE A 22 1.97 14.78 2.84
N LEU A 23 3.02 14.52 2.06
CA LEU A 23 4.30 15.22 2.14
C LEU A 23 4.22 16.65 1.60
N SER A 24 3.51 16.87 0.48
CA SER A 24 3.34 18.21 -0.10
C SER A 24 2.62 19.16 0.85
N ALA A 25 1.60 18.68 1.58
CA ALA A 25 0.92 19.48 2.61
C ALA A 25 1.82 19.84 3.82
N ARG A 26 3.01 19.25 3.91
CA ARG A 26 3.97 19.37 5.03
C ARG A 26 5.36 19.80 4.56
N GLU A 27 5.45 20.24 3.31
CA GLU A 27 6.69 20.70 2.71
C GLU A 27 7.26 21.89 3.51
N GLY A 28 8.57 21.89 3.72
CA GLY A 28 9.26 22.97 4.43
C GLY A 28 9.19 22.91 5.96
N ARG A 29 8.60 21.87 6.57
CA ARG A 29 8.64 21.66 8.02
C ARG A 29 8.98 20.22 8.41
N LEU A 30 9.51 20.05 9.62
CA LEU A 30 9.70 18.72 10.20
C LEU A 30 8.34 18.08 10.50
N LEU A 31 8.26 16.78 10.22
CA LEU A 31 7.10 15.98 10.60
C LEU A 31 7.07 15.82 12.12
N THR A 32 5.88 15.93 12.70
CA THR A 32 5.68 15.52 14.10
C THR A 32 5.85 14.01 14.23
N ARG A 33 5.92 13.53 15.48
CA ARG A 33 5.99 12.08 15.76
C ARG A 33 4.80 11.34 15.14
N ASP A 34 3.59 11.89 15.26
CA ASP A 34 2.37 11.27 14.74
C ASP A 34 2.35 11.28 13.20
N GLU A 35 2.82 12.36 12.58
CA GLU A 35 2.96 12.45 11.13
C GLU A 35 3.99 11.46 10.59
N SER A 36 5.08 11.24 11.34
CA SER A 36 6.09 10.23 11.00
C SER A 36 5.53 8.81 11.08
N LEU A 37 4.72 8.51 12.09
CA LEU A 37 4.03 7.22 12.20
C LEU A 37 3.04 7.00 11.06
N GLU A 38 2.28 8.02 10.69
CA GLU A 38 1.34 7.94 9.57
C GLU A 38 2.06 7.73 8.23
N TYR A 39 3.17 8.45 8.00
CA TYR A 39 4.02 8.23 6.84
C TYR A 39 4.57 6.79 6.79
N GLN A 40 5.02 6.25 7.93
CA GLN A 40 5.47 4.85 8.01
C GLN A 40 4.34 3.87 7.68
N ARG A 41 3.12 4.08 8.18
CA ARG A 41 1.95 3.24 7.86
C ARG A 41 1.65 3.25 6.36
N LEU A 42 1.61 4.42 5.74
CA LEU A 42 1.38 4.56 4.30
C LEU A 42 2.49 3.86 3.50
N THR A 43 3.74 3.96 3.94
CA THR A 43 4.88 3.28 3.31
C THR A 43 4.76 1.75 3.40
N VAL A 44 4.37 1.21 4.56
CA VAL A 44 4.13 -0.23 4.74
C VAL A 44 2.99 -0.71 3.85
N GLN A 45 1.89 0.05 3.75
CA GLN A 45 0.78 -0.27 2.85
C GLN A 45 1.22 -0.27 1.39
N TRP A 46 2.05 0.69 0.97
CA TRP A 46 2.60 0.75 -0.38
C TRP A 46 3.47 -0.46 -0.70
N LEU A 47 4.35 -0.86 0.23
CA LEU A 47 5.18 -2.06 0.08
C LEU A 47 4.34 -3.34 0.00
N ALA A 48 3.29 -3.45 0.82
CA ALA A 48 2.36 -4.58 0.76
C ALA A 48 1.61 -4.63 -0.57
N ALA A 49 1.09 -3.49 -1.03
CA ALA A 49 0.44 -3.34 -2.33
C ALA A 49 1.36 -3.75 -3.49
N LYS A 50 2.65 -3.39 -3.45
CA LYS A 50 3.62 -3.80 -4.48
C LYS A 50 3.83 -5.31 -4.54
N ARG A 51 3.70 -6.01 -3.41
CA ARG A 51 3.81 -7.47 -3.35
C ARG A 51 2.56 -8.17 -3.88
N VAL A 52 1.38 -7.58 -3.67
CA VAL A 52 0.09 -8.17 -4.07
C VAL A 52 -0.26 -7.84 -5.53
N CYS A 53 0.00 -6.62 -5.98
CA CYS A 53 -0.43 -6.10 -7.29
C CYS A 53 0.72 -5.85 -8.29
N GLY A 54 1.96 -6.21 -7.95
CA GLY A 54 3.09 -6.10 -8.88
C GLY A 54 3.10 -7.19 -9.96
N PRO A 55 3.93 -7.07 -11.01
CA PRO A 55 4.08 -8.10 -12.06
C PRO A 55 4.64 -9.45 -11.54
N GLY A 56 4.97 -9.54 -10.26
CA GLY A 56 5.29 -10.77 -9.54
C GLY A 56 4.34 -11.04 -8.37
N GLY A 57 3.05 -10.71 -8.53
CA GLY A 57 1.99 -11.06 -7.56
C GLY A 57 2.06 -12.55 -7.18
N PRO A 58 1.48 -12.95 -6.03
CA PRO A 58 1.68 -14.30 -5.49
C PRO A 58 1.42 -15.31 -6.60
N ARG A 59 2.45 -16.09 -6.99
CA ARG A 59 2.23 -17.28 -7.82
C ARG A 59 1.07 -17.98 -7.14
N ARG A 60 -0.07 -18.10 -7.83
CA ARG A 60 -1.13 -19.00 -7.43
C ARG A 60 -0.46 -20.33 -7.09
N ALA A 61 -0.38 -20.66 -5.81
CA ALA A 61 -0.15 -22.02 -5.35
C ALA A 61 -1.48 -22.77 -5.52
N GLU A 62 -1.94 -22.85 -6.77
CA GLU A 62 -3.19 -23.49 -7.18
C GLU A 62 -2.83 -24.55 -8.24
N GLU A 63 -1.94 -25.44 -7.83
CA GLU A 63 -1.52 -26.70 -8.47
C GLU A 63 -0.90 -27.49 -7.30
N GLN A 64 -1.36 -28.63 -6.78
CA GLN A 64 -2.33 -29.64 -7.17
C GLN A 64 -2.96 -30.20 -5.88
N LEU A 65 -4.28 -30.39 -5.84
CA LEU A 65 -4.90 -31.46 -5.06
C LEU A 65 -5.12 -32.63 -6.03
N PRO A 66 -4.50 -33.80 -5.86
CA PRO A 66 -5.00 -35.01 -6.51
C PRO A 66 -6.21 -35.52 -5.72
N GLY A 67 -7.24 -35.94 -6.46
CA GLY A 67 -8.40 -36.65 -5.93
C GLY A 67 -8.13 -38.12 -5.63
#